data_AF-A0A6G0R0R8-F1
#
_entry.id   AF-A0A6G0R0R8-F1
#
_cell.length_a   1.000
_cell.length_b   1.000
_cell.length_c   1.000
_cell.angle_alpha   90.00
_cell.angle_beta   90.00
_cell.angle_gamma   90.00
#
_symmetry.space_group_name_H-M   'P 1'
#
loop_
_entity.id
_entity.type
_entity.pdbx_description
1 polymer ?
#
loop_
_entity_poly.entity_id
_entity_poly.type
_entity_poly.pdbx_seq_one_letter_code
_entity_poly.pdbx_strand_id
1 'polypeptide(L)' 'MLTYPDPDKQLVQLSDASDKGWGLVVSQVAHWQPDVPIHEQHHELLVCMGVASRVLRSTGL' A
#
# COMPACT_ATOMS: atom_id res chain seq x y z
N MET A 1 -1.78 -15.22 2.13
CA MET A 1 -1.16 -14.86 3.43
C MET A 1 -0.55 -13.48 3.25
N LEU A 2 -0.71 -12.57 4.22
CA LEU A 2 -0.05 -11.25 4.16
C LEU A 2 1.43 -11.40 4.53
N THR A 3 2.28 -10.52 4.00
CA THR A 3 3.72 -10.52 4.26
C THR A 3 4.17 -9.24 4.96
N TYR A 4 5.30 -9.27 5.65
CA TYR A 4 5.95 -8.06 6.14
C TYR A 4 6.73 -7.38 4.99
N PRO A 5 6.92 -6.06 5.05
CA PRO A 5 7.71 -5.34 4.05
C PRO A 5 9.14 -5.90 3.97
N ASP A 6 9.60 -6.11 2.76
CA ASP A 6 10.95 -6.57 2.44
C ASP A 6 11.68 -5.45 1.67
N PRO A 7 12.81 -4.92 2.19
CA PRO A 7 13.53 -3.81 1.57
C PRO A 7 14.12 -4.15 0.20
N ASP A 8 14.29 -5.43 -0.13
CA ASP A 8 14.82 -5.87 -1.42
C ASP A 8 13.71 -5.99 -2.49
N LYS A 9 12.44 -5.89 -2.09
CA LYS A 9 11.28 -5.97 -2.99
C LYS A 9 10.75 -4.58 -3.32
N GLN A 10 10.19 -4.46 -4.52
CA GLN A 10 9.65 -3.19 -4.99
C GLN A 10 8.26 -2.95 -4.38
N LEU A 11 8.11 -1.88 -3.61
CA LEU A 11 6.83 -1.47 -3.05
C LEU A 11 5.90 -0.97 -4.17
N VAL A 12 4.65 -1.42 -4.16
CA VAL A 12 3.62 -0.99 -5.11
C VAL A 12 2.41 -0.46 -4.36
N GLN A 13 2.00 0.75 -4.70
CA GLN A 13 0.76 1.37 -4.25
C GLN A 13 -0.19 1.49 -5.43
N LEU A 14 -1.36 0.86 -5.32
CA LEU A 14 -2.48 1.07 -6.23
C LEU A 14 -3.52 1.94 -5.54
N SER A 15 -3.92 3.02 -6.19
CA SER A 15 -4.93 3.94 -5.68
C SER A 15 -6.10 4.00 -6.63
N ASP A 16 -7.31 3.99 -6.08
CA ASP A 16 -8.52 4.26 -6.83
C ASP A 16 -9.39 5.28 -6.08
N ALA A 17 -10.12 6.10 -6.83
CA ALA A 17 -10.95 7.17 -6.27
C ALA A 17 -12.24 7.34 -7.07
N SER A 18 -13.32 7.60 -6.35
CA SER A 18 -14.66 7.87 -6.86
C SER A 18 -15.31 9.00 -6.08
N ASP A 19 -16.51 9.40 -6.52
CA ASP A 19 -17.39 10.31 -5.80
C ASP A 19 -17.77 9.81 -4.39
N LYS A 20 -17.73 8.49 -4.17
CA LYS A 20 -18.07 7.86 -2.89
C LYS A 20 -16.88 7.71 -1.93
N GLY A 21 -15.66 7.93 -2.40
CA GLY A 21 -14.46 7.79 -1.57
C GLY A 21 -13.24 7.29 -2.34
N TRP A 22 -12.18 7.00 -1.61
CA TRP A 22 -10.88 6.55 -2.14
C TRP A 22 -10.38 5.31 -1.39
N GLY A 23 -9.56 4.52 -2.06
CA GLY A 23 -8.95 3.31 -1.50
C GLY A 23 -7.51 3.15 -1.96
N LEU A 24 -6.70 2.53 -1.11
CA LEU A 24 -5.31 2.18 -1.41
C LEU A 24 -5.10 0.69 -1.18
N VAL A 25 -4.36 0.05 -2.09
CA VAL A 25 -3.79 -1.29 -1.91
C VAL A 25 -2.27 -1.14 -1.88
N VAL A 26 -1.65 -1.64 -0.82
CA VAL A 26 -0.18 -1.66 -0.68
C VAL A 26 0.30 -3.10 -0.75
N SER A 27 1.25 -3.34 -1.66
CA SER A 27 1.84 -4.65 -1.93
C SER A 27 3.33 -4.51 -2.23
N GLN A 28 4.02 -5.63 -2.42
CA GLN A 28 5.40 -5.66 -2.91
C GLN A 28 5.59 -6.71 -4.01
N VAL A 29 6.57 -6.50 -4.88
CA VAL A 29 6.92 -7.38 -6.00
C VAL A 29 8.42 -7.69 -5.95
N ALA A 30 8.80 -8.97 -5.89
CA ALA A 30 10.21 -9.39 -5.82
C ALA A 30 10.93 -9.33 -7.17
N HIS A 31 10.24 -9.72 -8.25
CA HIS A 31 10.79 -9.78 -9.59
C HIS A 31 9.89 -8.98 -10.53
N TRP A 32 10.19 -7.69 -10.66
CA TRP A 32 9.42 -6.81 -11.52
C TRP A 32 9.54 -7.24 -12.99
N GLN A 33 8.41 -7.42 -13.67
CA GLN A 33 8.36 -7.80 -15.08
C GLN A 33 7.84 -6.63 -15.91
N PRO A 34 8.69 -5.89 -16.65
CA PRO A 34 8.29 -4.65 -17.32
C PRO A 34 7.22 -4.83 -18.40
N ASP A 35 7.14 -6.01 -19.00
CA ASP A 35 6.20 -6.33 -20.08
C ASP A 35 4.86 -6.89 -19.55
N VAL A 36 4.74 -7.10 -18.24
CA VAL A 36 3.54 -7.63 -17.60
C VAL A 36 2.69 -6.46 -17.05
N PRO A 37 1.38 -6.41 -17.34
CA PRO A 37 0.50 -5.39 -16.79
C PRO A 37 0.56 -5.35 -15.25
N ILE A 38 0.38 -4.17 -14.66
CA ILE A 38 0.54 -3.99 -13.22
C ILE A 38 -0.31 -4.97 -12.41
N HIS A 39 -1.56 -5.19 -12.79
CA HIS A 39 -2.49 -6.07 -12.07
C HIS A 39 -2.17 -7.57 -12.21
N GLU A 40 -1.26 -7.93 -13.11
CA GLU A 40 -0.78 -9.30 -13.34
C GLU A 40 0.61 -9.55 -12.73
N GLN A 41 1.24 -8.53 -12.13
CA GLN A 41 2.47 -8.73 -11.37
C GLN A 41 2.24 -9.69 -10.21
N HIS A 42 3.29 -10.39 -9.77
CA HIS A 42 3.20 -11.26 -8.61
C HIS A 42 3.23 -10.45 -7.31
N HIS A 43 2.06 -9.92 -6.93
CA HIS A 43 1.88 -9.10 -5.75
C HIS A 43 1.84 -9.91 -4.46
N GLU A 44 2.65 -9.50 -3.49
CA GLU A 44 2.51 -9.91 -2.11
C GLU A 44 1.85 -8.78 -1.30
N LEU A 45 0.64 -9.01 -0.79
CA LEU A 45 -0.06 -8.03 0.03
C LEU A 45 0.62 -7.88 1.39
N LEU A 46 0.78 -6.63 1.83
CA LEU A 46 1.52 -6.32 3.06
C LEU A 46 0.63 -6.32 4.31
N VAL A 47 1.23 -6.67 5.44
CA VAL A 47 0.72 -6.36 6.77
C VAL A 47 0.93 -4.86 7.04
N CYS A 48 -0.16 -4.10 6.99
CA CYS A 48 -0.12 -2.68 7.34
C CYS A 48 -0.19 -2.50 8.87
N MET A 49 0.97 -2.33 9.51
CA MET A 49 1.03 -1.95 10.92
C MET A 49 0.80 -0.43 11.04
N GLY A 50 -0.42 -0.02 11.36
CA GLY A 50 -0.73 1.38 11.61
C GLY A 50 -0.06 1.86 12.90
N VAL A 51 0.67 2.98 12.86
CA VAL A 51 0.92 3.78 14.06
C VAL A 51 -0.36 4.51 14.40
N ALA A 52 -0.96 4.21 15.55
CA ALA A 52 -2.00 5.05 16.12
C ALA A 52 -1.35 6.35 16.64
N SER A 53 -0.91 7.21 15.73
CA SER A 53 -0.50 8.57 16.06
C SER A 53 -1.76 9.31 16.46
N ARG A 54 -2.00 9.43 17.76
CA ARG A 54 -3.07 10.24 18.33
C ARG A 54 -2.90 11.64 17.75
N VAL A 55 -3.72 12.01 16.77
CA VAL A 55 -3.79 13.38 16.27
C VAL A 55 -4.24 14.21 17.47
N LEU A 56 -3.29 14.88 18.13
CA LEU A 56 -3.61 15.94 19.07
C LEU A 56 -4.26 17.03 18.22
N ARG A 57 -5.60 17.00 18.17
CA ARG A 57 -6.36 18.16 17.71
C ARG A 57 -5.95 19.28 18.66
N SER A 58 -5.13 20.21 18.17
CA SER A 58 -5.04 21.53 18.74
C SER A 58 -6.47 22.08 18.75
N THR A 59 -7.12 22.04 19.90
CA THR A 59 -8.26 22.91 20.16
C THR A 59 -7.67 24.31 20.19
N GLY A 60 -7.67 24.97 19.02
CA GLY A 60 -7.53 26.40 18.94
C GLY A 60 -8.62 27.04 19.79
N LEU A 61 -8.20 28.07 20.53
CA LEU A 61 -8.97 28.94 21.42
C LEU A 61 -10.47 29.09 21.08
#